data_AF-A0A1H7ULM2-F1
#
_entry.id   AF-A0A1H7ULM2-F1
#
_cell.length_a   1.000
_cell.length_b   1.000
_cell.length_c   1.000
_cell.angle_alpha   90.00
_cell.angle_beta   90.00
_cell.angle_gamma   90.00
#
_symmetry.space_group_name_H-M   'P 1'
#
loop_
_entity.id
_entity.type
_entity.pdbx_description
1 polymer ?
#
loop_
_entity_poly.entity_id
_entity_poly.type
_entity_poly.pdbx_seq_one_letter_code
_entity_poly.pdbx_strand_id
1 'polypeptide(L)'
;MYRDKVQRFYRSKIVKNLVIILIICVMTWLFLSIIGNFVNLHPNAYRDLLRSILVPYGIGVLLYNIYTVGFKKKSLKGSAKKISLWWGNITALESICLIFTLITLVNSIMMLSGIDTPKQGVFAYVHMMTRLGIVTFIVMLLMWQDVVKRTRRSSFDFSISKVLQVAPKKIVTSVSIVFTVLTTVYCLVMIAFQEVLNPVGGAFFYQLLLAMLLITSLIFLLFRLMKR
;
A
#
# COMPACT_ATOMS: atom_id res chain seq x y z
N MET A 1 -36.80 17.15 -2.19
CA MET A 1 -36.93 15.67 -2.30
C MET A 1 -35.74 14.95 -2.96
N TYR A 2 -35.33 15.24 -4.20
CA TYR A 2 -34.16 14.57 -4.81
C TYR A 2 -32.83 14.97 -4.14
N ARG A 3 -32.70 16.24 -3.72
CA ARG A 3 -31.52 16.77 -3.01
C ARG A 3 -31.28 16.06 -1.66
N ASP A 4 -32.36 15.79 -0.91
CA ASP A 4 -32.30 15.20 0.43
C ASP A 4 -31.89 13.71 0.42
N LYS A 5 -32.29 12.96 -0.61
CA LYS A 5 -31.86 11.56 -0.80
C LYS A 5 -30.38 11.47 -1.15
N VAL A 6 -29.89 12.39 -2.00
CA VAL A 6 -28.47 12.45 -2.36
C VAL A 6 -27.62 12.83 -1.15
N GLN A 7 -28.03 13.82 -0.36
CA GLN A 7 -27.29 14.27 0.81
C GLN A 7 -27.20 13.19 1.90
N ARG A 8 -28.27 12.44 2.15
CA ARG A 8 -28.26 11.28 3.07
C ARG A 8 -27.32 10.16 2.60
N PHE A 9 -27.29 9.88 1.29
CA PHE A 9 -26.41 8.85 0.73
C PHE A 9 -24.92 9.22 0.87
N TYR A 10 -24.57 10.49 0.60
CA TYR A 10 -23.21 10.99 0.80
C TYR A 10 -22.79 10.97 2.27
N ARG A 11 -23.69 11.39 3.18
CA ARG A 11 -23.44 11.36 4.63
C ARG A 11 -23.15 9.94 5.11
N SER A 12 -23.90 8.94 4.66
CA SER A 12 -23.67 7.54 5.01
C SER A 12 -22.30 7.01 4.52
N LYS A 13 -21.88 7.35 3.30
CA LYS A 13 -20.56 6.95 2.77
C LYS A 13 -19.40 7.63 3.49
N ILE A 14 -19.53 8.93 3.77
CA ILE A 14 -18.52 9.69 4.53
C ILE A 14 -18.38 9.10 5.93
N VAL A 15 -19.49 8.81 6.60
CA VAL A 15 -19.48 8.17 7.93
C VAL A 15 -18.81 6.79 7.87
N LYS A 16 -19.12 5.94 6.87
CA LYS A 16 -18.45 4.64 6.71
C LYS A 16 -16.94 4.77 6.53
N ASN A 17 -16.49 5.70 5.68
CA ASN A 17 -15.05 5.93 5.46
C ASN A 17 -14.38 6.48 6.72
N LEU A 18 -15.04 7.40 7.45
CA LEU A 18 -14.56 7.90 8.74
C LEU A 18 -14.44 6.78 9.78
N VAL A 19 -15.43 5.88 9.85
CA VAL A 19 -15.39 4.72 10.74
C VAL A 19 -14.24 3.78 10.37
N ILE A 20 -14.03 3.50 9.08
CA ILE A 20 -12.90 2.67 8.63
C ILE A 20 -11.56 3.32 9.02
N ILE A 21 -11.39 4.62 8.77
CA ILE A 21 -10.18 5.37 9.16
C ILE A 21 -9.99 5.31 10.67
N LEU A 22 -11.05 5.50 11.45
CA LEU A 22 -11.01 5.41 12.91
C LEU A 22 -10.55 4.02 13.37
N ILE A 23 -11.11 2.94 12.79
CA ILE A 23 -10.72 1.56 13.11
C ILE A 23 -9.24 1.33 12.77
N ILE A 24 -8.76 1.81 11.63
CA ILE A 24 -7.35 1.69 11.23
C ILE A 24 -6.46 2.44 12.23
N CYS A 25 -6.82 3.67 12.59
CA CYS A 25 -6.08 4.46 13.58
C CYS A 25 -6.03 3.74 14.93
N VAL A 26 -7.16 3.20 15.42
CA VAL A 26 -7.24 2.46 16.68
C VAL A 26 -6.42 1.18 16.62
N MET A 27 -6.55 0.38 15.56
CA MET A 27 -5.79 -0.87 15.41
C MET A 27 -4.29 -0.61 15.31
N THR A 28 -3.89 0.44 14.59
CA THR A 28 -2.48 0.78 14.47
C THR A 28 -1.91 1.33 15.78
N TRP A 29 -2.70 2.14 16.50
CA TRP A 29 -2.32 2.62 17.84
C TRP A 29 -2.18 1.46 18.82
N LEU A 30 -3.12 0.52 18.81
CA LEU A 30 -3.09 -0.67 19.67
C LEU A 30 -1.90 -1.56 19.34
N PHE A 31 -1.61 -1.80 18.06
CA PHE A 31 -0.43 -2.54 17.61
C PHE A 31 0.88 -1.87 18.07
N LEU A 32 1.01 -0.55 17.89
CA LEU A 32 2.17 0.21 18.38
C LEU A 32 2.28 0.16 19.90
N SER A 33 1.17 0.22 20.63
CA SER A 33 1.16 0.11 22.09
C SER A 33 1.63 -1.27 22.56
N ILE A 34 1.25 -2.34 21.86
CA ILE A 34 1.73 -3.69 22.15
C ILE A 34 3.23 -3.78 21.90
N ILE A 35 3.70 -3.33 20.72
CA ILE A 35 5.13 -3.35 20.39
C ILE A 35 5.95 -2.46 21.35
N GLY A 36 5.40 -1.32 21.76
CA GLY A 36 6.03 -0.40 22.71
C GLY A 36 6.34 -1.01 24.07
N ASN A 37 5.62 -2.08 24.46
CA ASN A 37 5.93 -2.83 25.68
C ASN A 37 7.14 -3.76 25.51
N PHE A 38 7.51 -4.12 24.28
CA PHE A 38 8.64 -5.00 23.97
C PHE A 38 9.86 -4.22 23.49
N VAL A 39 9.67 -3.03 22.91
CA VAL A 39 10.73 -2.21 22.30
C VAL A 39 10.53 -0.75 22.70
N ASN A 40 11.59 -0.11 23.19
CA ASN A 40 11.59 1.34 23.43
C ASN A 40 11.40 2.09 22.10
N LEU A 41 10.15 2.51 21.84
CA LEU A 41 9.80 3.30 20.66
C LEU A 41 10.30 4.73 20.83
N HIS A 42 10.85 5.28 19.74
CA HIS A 42 11.20 6.70 19.69
C HIS A 42 9.93 7.55 19.93
N PRO A 43 9.98 8.67 20.67
CA PRO A 43 8.79 9.49 20.99
C PRO A 43 8.03 9.97 19.73
N ASN A 44 8.74 10.12 18.60
CA ASN A 44 8.13 10.51 17.32
C ASN A 44 7.55 9.35 16.49
N ALA A 45 7.66 8.09 16.93
CA ALA A 45 7.22 6.92 16.15
C ALA A 45 5.74 7.01 15.74
N TYR A 46 4.88 7.48 16.64
CA TYR A 46 3.45 7.68 16.36
C TYR A 46 3.21 8.75 15.29
N ARG A 47 3.93 9.87 15.37
CA ARG A 47 3.82 10.98 14.41
C ARG A 47 4.28 10.56 13.03
N ASP A 48 5.36 9.79 12.96
CA ASP A 48 5.96 9.35 11.71
C ASP A 48 5.10 8.30 11.02
N LEU A 49 4.52 7.39 11.80
CA LEU A 49 3.56 6.43 11.28
C LEU A 49 2.32 7.15 10.72
N LEU A 50 1.76 8.11 11.46
CA LEU A 50 0.60 8.90 11.01
C LEU A 50 0.91 9.67 9.71
N ARG A 51 2.08 10.34 9.64
CA ARG A 51 2.54 11.05 8.42
C ARG A 51 2.67 10.11 7.24
N SER A 52 3.21 8.91 7.44
CA SER A 52 3.43 7.95 6.36
C SER A 52 2.16 7.33 5.79
N ILE A 53 1.03 7.48 6.48
CA ILE A 53 -0.31 7.08 6.00
C ILE A 53 -1.01 8.29 5.38
N LEU A 54 -1.03 9.42 6.08
CA LEU A 54 -1.76 10.62 5.67
C LEU A 54 -1.18 11.27 4.42
N VAL A 55 0.15 11.33 4.29
CA VAL A 55 0.80 11.99 3.15
C VAL A 55 0.50 11.25 1.84
N PRO A 56 0.74 9.93 1.71
CA PRO A 56 0.40 9.23 0.48
C PRO A 56 -1.10 9.22 0.18
N TYR A 57 -1.94 9.10 1.21
CA TYR A 57 -3.39 9.18 1.04
C TYR A 57 -3.83 10.57 0.54
N GLY A 58 -3.29 11.63 1.14
CA GLY A 58 -3.53 13.01 0.73
C GLY A 58 -3.08 13.28 -0.70
N ILE A 59 -1.88 12.85 -1.08
CA ILE A 59 -1.37 12.92 -2.46
C ILE A 59 -2.30 12.15 -3.40
N GLY A 60 -2.73 10.93 -3.04
CA GLY A 60 -3.63 10.12 -3.85
C GLY A 60 -4.99 10.80 -4.08
N VAL A 61 -5.57 11.39 -3.03
CA VAL A 61 -6.82 12.17 -3.12
C VAL A 61 -6.62 13.41 -3.99
N LEU A 62 -5.50 14.10 -3.84
CA LEU A 62 -5.19 15.32 -4.61
C LEU A 62 -5.00 15.02 -6.09
N LEU A 63 -4.23 13.98 -6.44
CA LEU A 63 -4.07 13.50 -7.82
C LEU A 63 -5.40 13.06 -8.43
N TYR A 64 -6.24 12.36 -7.65
CA TYR A 64 -7.58 12.00 -8.09
C TYR A 64 -8.43 13.24 -8.37
N ASN A 65 -8.41 14.25 -7.49
CA ASN A 65 -9.13 15.49 -7.69
C ASN A 65 -8.65 16.23 -8.94
N ILE A 66 -7.32 16.39 -9.13
CA ILE A 66 -6.74 16.99 -10.34
C ILE A 66 -7.19 16.22 -11.59
N TYR A 67 -7.13 14.89 -11.56
CA TYR A 67 -7.58 14.06 -12.68
C TYR A 67 -9.07 14.28 -12.97
N THR A 68 -9.92 14.33 -11.95
CA THR A 68 -11.36 14.55 -12.15
C THR A 68 -11.67 15.93 -12.71
N VAL A 69 -10.97 16.96 -12.23
CA VAL A 69 -11.14 18.36 -12.67
C VAL A 69 -10.60 18.55 -14.09
N GLY A 70 -9.41 18.02 -14.38
CA GLY A 70 -8.73 18.18 -15.67
C GLY A 70 -9.29 17.31 -16.79
N PHE A 71 -9.71 16.08 -16.50
CA PHE A 71 -10.09 15.11 -17.55
C PHE A 71 -11.59 14.83 -17.68
N LYS A 72 -12.47 15.26 -16.75
CA LYS A 72 -13.93 15.05 -16.90
C LYS A 72 -14.80 16.19 -16.36
N LYS A 73 -15.14 17.13 -17.24
CA LYS A 73 -16.34 18.00 -17.11
C LYS A 73 -17.63 17.20 -17.37
N LYS A 74 -17.94 16.15 -16.60
CA LYS A 74 -19.24 15.44 -16.67
C LYS A 74 -19.59 14.69 -15.37
N SER A 75 -20.57 15.25 -14.65
CA SER A 75 -21.44 14.67 -13.62
C SER A 75 -20.77 13.95 -12.44
N LEU A 76 -20.61 14.69 -11.34
CA LEU A 76 -20.23 14.23 -10.00
C LEU A 76 -21.18 13.16 -9.39
N LYS A 77 -22.35 12.90 -9.96
CA LYS A 77 -23.31 11.89 -9.45
C LYS A 77 -22.85 10.44 -9.65
N GLY A 78 -21.78 10.19 -10.41
CA GLY A 78 -21.21 8.84 -10.62
C GLY A 78 -19.94 8.50 -9.81
N SER A 79 -19.32 9.45 -9.10
CA SER A 79 -17.96 9.29 -8.56
C SER A 79 -17.80 8.13 -7.57
N ALA A 80 -18.80 7.89 -6.72
CA ALA A 80 -18.71 6.84 -5.71
C ALA A 80 -18.96 5.41 -6.28
N LYS A 81 -19.53 5.31 -7.49
CA LYS A 81 -19.56 4.07 -8.29
C LYS A 81 -18.32 3.96 -9.20
N LYS A 82 -17.66 5.09 -9.47
CA LYS A 82 -16.43 5.16 -10.27
C LYS A 82 -15.17 4.79 -9.51
N ILE A 83 -15.09 5.01 -8.21
CA ILE A 83 -13.96 4.51 -7.40
C ILE A 83 -13.95 2.97 -7.43
N SER A 84 -15.10 2.28 -7.27
CA SER A 84 -15.18 0.82 -7.47
C SER A 84 -14.92 0.39 -8.93
N LEU A 85 -15.05 1.30 -9.88
CA LEU A 85 -14.79 1.09 -11.31
C LEU A 85 -13.30 1.34 -11.67
N TRP A 86 -12.58 2.13 -10.87
CA TRP A 86 -11.14 2.33 -10.98
C TRP A 86 -10.37 1.07 -10.53
N TRP A 87 -10.97 0.29 -9.61
CA TRP A 87 -10.54 -1.06 -9.23
C TRP A 87 -10.95 -2.16 -10.23
N GLY A 88 -11.41 -1.81 -11.44
CA GLY A 88 -11.95 -2.78 -12.40
C GLY A 88 -11.03 -3.97 -12.67
N ASN A 89 -11.54 -5.21 -12.55
CA ASN A 89 -10.80 -6.48 -12.70
C ASN A 89 -9.42 -6.52 -11.99
N ILE A 90 -9.21 -5.68 -10.97
CA ILE A 90 -8.02 -5.72 -10.11
C ILE A 90 -8.40 -6.51 -8.86
N THR A 91 -7.58 -7.48 -8.52
CA THR A 91 -7.80 -8.31 -7.34
C THR A 91 -7.36 -7.59 -6.07
N ALA A 92 -7.93 -7.95 -4.91
CA ALA A 92 -7.53 -7.35 -3.63
C ALA A 92 -6.00 -7.42 -3.39
N LEU A 93 -5.36 -8.52 -3.76
CA LEU A 93 -3.91 -8.67 -3.67
C LEU A 93 -3.17 -7.69 -4.59
N GLU A 94 -3.57 -7.59 -5.86
CA GLU A 94 -2.99 -6.62 -6.80
C GLU A 94 -3.13 -5.19 -6.27
N SER A 95 -4.27 -4.85 -5.68
CA SER A 95 -4.53 -3.56 -5.04
C SER A 95 -3.60 -3.28 -3.87
N ILE A 96 -3.40 -4.26 -2.98
CA ILE A 96 -2.48 -4.17 -1.84
C ILE A 96 -1.06 -3.90 -2.33
N CYS A 97 -0.57 -4.72 -3.25
CA CYS A 97 0.79 -4.59 -3.78
C CYS A 97 1.02 -3.23 -4.46
N LEU A 98 0.05 -2.75 -5.24
CA LEU A 98 0.14 -1.47 -5.93
C LEU A 98 0.18 -0.30 -4.93
N ILE A 99 -0.76 -0.27 -3.97
CA ILE A 99 -0.80 0.78 -2.95
C ILE A 99 0.48 0.76 -2.10
N PHE A 100 0.91 -0.43 -1.66
CA PHE A 100 2.13 -0.59 -0.88
C PHE A 100 3.35 -0.10 -1.64
N THR A 101 3.50 -0.47 -2.92
CA THR A 101 4.62 -0.02 -3.77
C THR A 101 4.63 1.50 -3.91
N LEU A 102 3.46 2.11 -4.12
CA LEU A 102 3.33 3.58 -4.22
C LEU A 102 3.71 4.28 -2.90
N ILE A 103 3.19 3.79 -1.77
CA ILE A 103 3.52 4.33 -0.44
C ILE A 103 5.02 4.18 -0.15
N THR A 104 5.61 3.04 -0.53
CA THR A 104 7.04 2.78 -0.37
C THR A 104 7.86 3.77 -1.17
N LEU A 105 7.53 3.96 -2.45
CA LEU A 105 8.21 4.90 -3.34
C LEU A 105 8.20 6.33 -2.77
N VAL A 106 7.01 6.82 -2.38
CA VAL A 106 6.86 8.18 -1.82
C VAL A 106 7.67 8.31 -0.52
N ASN A 107 7.58 7.34 0.38
CA ASN A 107 8.31 7.39 1.65
C ASN A 107 9.83 7.33 1.44
N SER A 108 10.32 6.50 0.51
CA SER A 108 11.74 6.46 0.17
C SER A 108 12.22 7.82 -0.37
N ILE A 109 11.46 8.46 -1.27
CA ILE A 109 11.80 9.80 -1.77
C ILE A 109 11.81 10.83 -0.64
N MET A 110 10.84 10.79 0.28
CA MET A 110 10.78 11.72 1.42
C MET A 110 11.99 11.57 2.34
N MET A 111 12.45 10.34 2.60
CA MET A 111 13.59 10.10 3.48
C MET A 111 14.93 10.44 2.82
N LEU A 112 15.05 10.20 1.51
CA LEU A 112 16.27 10.55 0.76
C LEU A 112 16.40 12.05 0.48
N SER A 113 15.28 12.76 0.39
CA SER A 113 15.27 14.23 0.24
C SER A 113 15.41 14.98 1.57
N GLY A 114 15.46 14.27 2.70
CA GLY A 114 15.57 14.88 4.03
C GLY A 114 14.25 15.50 4.56
N ILE A 115 13.12 15.26 3.88
CA ILE A 115 11.79 15.68 4.35
C ILE A 115 11.36 14.87 5.58
N ASP A 116 11.74 13.59 5.63
CA ASP A 116 11.52 12.71 6.78
C ASP A 116 12.82 12.06 7.25
N THR A 117 12.88 11.72 8.54
CA THR A 117 14.08 11.10 9.13
C THR A 117 14.10 9.59 8.85
N PRO A 118 15.20 9.07 8.26
CA PRO A 118 15.30 7.66 7.95
C PRO A 118 15.32 6.83 9.24
N LYS A 119 14.51 5.78 9.26
CA LYS A 119 14.44 4.86 10.41
C LYS A 119 15.69 4.00 10.47
N GLN A 120 16.28 3.89 11.65
CA GLN A 120 17.53 3.17 11.89
C GLN A 120 17.28 1.78 12.46
N GLY A 121 18.24 0.88 12.28
CA GLY A 121 18.20 -0.44 12.89
C GLY A 121 17.06 -1.34 12.38
N VAL A 122 16.73 -2.34 13.19
CA VAL A 122 15.58 -3.26 12.99
C VAL A 122 14.25 -2.50 12.86
N PHE A 123 14.14 -1.33 13.50
CA PHE A 123 12.92 -0.53 13.48
C PHE A 123 12.49 -0.14 12.06
N ALA A 124 13.43 0.07 11.13
CA ALA A 124 13.10 0.35 9.73
C ALA A 124 12.28 -0.78 9.06
N TYR A 125 12.66 -2.02 9.33
CA TYR A 125 12.07 -3.22 8.75
C TYR A 125 10.71 -3.53 9.39
N VAL A 126 10.62 -3.42 10.72
CA VAL A 126 9.34 -3.56 11.45
C VAL A 126 8.35 -2.49 11.00
N HIS A 127 8.80 -1.24 10.85
CA HIS A 127 7.98 -0.15 10.34
C HIS A 127 7.47 -0.44 8.92
N MET A 128 8.32 -1.03 8.06
CA MET A 128 7.93 -1.41 6.71
C MET A 128 6.86 -2.51 6.68
N MET A 129 7.03 -3.55 7.50
CA MET A 129 6.05 -4.63 7.65
C MET A 129 4.74 -4.12 8.24
N THR A 130 4.81 -3.20 9.19
CA THR A 130 3.64 -2.55 9.80
C THR A 130 2.84 -1.79 8.73
N ARG A 131 3.51 -1.03 7.85
CA ARG A 131 2.86 -0.35 6.73
C ARG A 131 2.16 -1.34 5.79
N LEU A 132 2.79 -2.46 5.46
CA LEU A 132 2.16 -3.51 4.64
C LEU A 132 0.91 -4.09 5.32
N GLY A 133 0.99 -4.36 6.63
CA GLY A 133 -0.13 -4.84 7.44
C GLY A 133 -1.30 -3.87 7.44
N ILE A 134 -1.03 -2.57 7.64
CA ILE A 134 -2.03 -1.52 7.57
C ILE A 134 -2.68 -1.50 6.19
N VAL A 135 -1.91 -1.37 5.11
CA VAL A 135 -2.45 -1.34 3.73
C VAL A 135 -3.31 -2.57 3.44
N THR A 136 -2.84 -3.76 3.83
CA THR A 136 -3.59 -5.01 3.70
C THR A 136 -4.92 -4.94 4.42
N PHE A 137 -4.93 -4.48 5.67
CA PHE A 137 -6.15 -4.32 6.46
C PHE A 137 -7.13 -3.34 5.81
N ILE A 138 -6.67 -2.15 5.38
CA ILE A 138 -7.54 -1.17 4.68
C ILE A 138 -8.18 -1.79 3.44
N VAL A 139 -7.38 -2.43 2.58
CA VAL A 139 -7.88 -2.99 1.32
C VAL A 139 -8.84 -4.16 1.58
N MET A 140 -8.56 -5.01 2.56
CA MET A 140 -9.44 -6.11 2.95
C MET A 140 -10.80 -5.61 3.46
N LEU A 141 -10.83 -4.50 4.21
CA LEU A 141 -12.09 -3.87 4.62
C LEU A 141 -12.86 -3.28 3.43
N LEU A 142 -12.16 -2.58 2.53
CA LEU A 142 -12.78 -1.94 1.36
C LEU A 142 -13.29 -2.95 0.34
N MET A 143 -12.59 -4.07 0.17
CA MET A 143 -12.89 -5.12 -0.81
C MET A 143 -13.45 -6.40 -0.16
N TRP A 144 -14.02 -6.31 1.05
CA TRP A 144 -14.46 -7.47 1.83
C TRP A 144 -15.38 -8.43 1.05
N GLN A 145 -16.31 -7.89 0.26
CA GLN A 145 -17.23 -8.71 -0.53
C GLN A 145 -16.51 -9.55 -1.59
N ASP A 146 -15.52 -8.97 -2.27
CA ASP A 146 -14.72 -9.66 -3.29
C ASP A 146 -13.79 -10.69 -2.65
N VAL A 147 -13.20 -10.34 -1.50
CA VAL A 147 -12.37 -11.23 -0.70
C VAL A 147 -13.17 -12.45 -0.26
N VAL A 148 -14.33 -12.27 0.40
CA VAL A 148 -15.17 -13.39 0.86
C VAL A 148 -15.64 -14.26 -0.31
N LYS A 149 -16.06 -13.65 -1.43
CA LYS A 149 -16.49 -14.38 -2.62
C LYS A 149 -15.36 -15.21 -3.22
N ARG A 150 -14.13 -14.69 -3.20
CA ARG A 150 -12.94 -15.39 -3.69
C ARG A 150 -12.49 -16.47 -2.72
N THR A 151 -12.44 -16.21 -1.42
CA THR A 151 -12.10 -17.22 -0.40
C THR A 151 -13.05 -18.41 -0.44
N ARG A 152 -14.34 -18.20 -0.72
CA ARG A 152 -15.31 -19.30 -0.91
C ARG A 152 -15.10 -20.12 -2.17
N ARG A 153 -14.40 -19.60 -3.18
CA ARG A 153 -14.22 -20.26 -4.50
C ARG A 153 -12.79 -20.74 -4.73
N SER A 154 -11.84 -20.37 -3.89
CA SER A 154 -10.42 -20.58 -4.20
C SER A 154 -9.91 -21.87 -3.56
N SER A 155 -9.49 -22.81 -4.39
CA SER A 155 -8.25 -23.53 -4.12
C SER A 155 -7.11 -22.51 -4.20
N PHE A 156 -6.26 -22.42 -3.18
CA PHE A 156 -5.11 -21.52 -3.18
C PHE A 156 -4.04 -22.07 -4.14
N ASP A 157 -4.21 -21.87 -5.44
CA ASP A 157 -3.23 -22.29 -6.45
C ASP A 157 -2.36 -21.10 -6.87
N PHE A 158 -1.39 -20.76 -6.00
CA PHE A 158 -0.34 -19.77 -6.24
C PHE A 158 0.75 -20.36 -7.15
N SER A 159 0.45 -20.48 -8.44
CA SER A 159 1.48 -20.87 -9.41
C SER A 159 2.23 -19.64 -9.93
N ILE A 160 3.53 -19.56 -9.64
CA ILE A 160 4.45 -18.51 -10.14
C ILE A 160 4.36 -18.39 -11.67
N SER A 161 4.14 -19.52 -12.35
CA SER A 161 3.95 -19.58 -13.81
C SER A 161 2.80 -18.69 -14.30
N LYS A 162 1.67 -18.64 -13.56
CA LYS A 162 0.51 -17.82 -13.90
C LYS A 162 0.83 -16.32 -13.78
N VAL A 163 1.65 -15.93 -12.81
CA VAL A 163 2.10 -14.53 -12.64
C VAL A 163 2.96 -14.12 -13.84
N LEU A 164 3.92 -14.97 -14.26
CA LEU A 164 4.75 -14.72 -15.45
C LEU A 164 3.96 -14.70 -16.77
N GLN A 165 2.88 -15.47 -16.88
CA GLN A 165 2.03 -15.49 -18.08
C GLN A 165 1.17 -14.22 -18.20
N VAL A 166 0.69 -13.66 -17.08
CA VAL A 166 -0.14 -12.44 -17.07
C VAL A 166 0.71 -11.15 -17.16
N ALA A 167 2.00 -11.24 -16.81
CA ALA A 167 2.98 -10.15 -16.84
C ALA A 167 2.95 -9.20 -18.04
N PRO A 168 2.92 -9.66 -19.32
CA PRO A 168 3.05 -8.76 -20.46
C PRO A 168 1.86 -7.80 -20.64
N LYS A 169 0.69 -8.11 -20.06
CA LYS A 169 -0.52 -7.26 -20.18
C LYS A 169 -0.62 -6.21 -19.08
N LYS A 170 -0.06 -6.47 -17.89
CA LYS A 170 -0.14 -5.59 -16.71
C LYS A 170 1.23 -5.48 -16.01
N ILE A 171 2.18 -4.80 -16.66
CA ILE A 171 3.57 -4.69 -16.17
C ILE A 171 3.63 -4.07 -14.78
N VAL A 172 2.98 -2.93 -14.57
CA VAL A 172 3.01 -2.20 -13.29
C VAL A 172 2.52 -3.09 -12.14
N THR A 173 1.41 -3.80 -12.35
CA THR A 173 0.85 -4.71 -11.34
C THR A 173 1.82 -5.86 -11.03
N SER A 174 2.45 -6.42 -12.06
CA SER A 174 3.37 -7.55 -11.91
C SER A 174 4.66 -7.14 -11.19
N VAL A 175 5.22 -5.98 -11.56
CA VAL A 175 6.35 -5.36 -10.85
C VAL A 175 5.99 -5.12 -9.40
N SER A 176 4.81 -4.55 -9.12
CA SER A 176 4.37 -4.27 -7.75
C SER A 176 4.24 -5.53 -6.91
N ILE A 177 3.70 -6.63 -7.48
CA ILE A 177 3.61 -7.92 -6.78
C ILE A 177 4.99 -8.46 -6.44
N VAL A 178 5.88 -8.57 -7.43
CA VAL A 178 7.23 -9.11 -7.22
C VAL A 178 8.02 -8.25 -6.24
N PHE A 179 7.96 -6.92 -6.39
CA PHE A 179 8.56 -5.98 -5.46
C PHE A 179 8.05 -6.15 -4.03
N THR A 180 6.73 -6.27 -3.84
CA THR A 180 6.12 -6.48 -2.52
C THR A 180 6.57 -7.79 -1.90
N VAL A 181 6.60 -8.88 -2.67
CA VAL A 181 7.05 -10.20 -2.20
C VAL A 181 8.53 -10.15 -1.79
N LEU A 182 9.41 -9.63 -2.65
CA LEU A 182 10.84 -9.51 -2.35
C LEU A 182 11.08 -8.64 -1.11
N THR A 183 10.41 -7.50 -1.02
CA THR A 183 10.51 -6.60 0.14
C THR A 183 10.03 -7.29 1.41
N THR A 184 8.93 -8.04 1.35
CA THR A 184 8.38 -8.76 2.51
C THR A 184 9.34 -9.83 2.99
N VAL A 185 9.85 -10.67 2.07
CA VAL A 185 10.84 -11.71 2.39
C VAL A 185 12.10 -11.09 2.98
N TYR A 186 12.62 -10.03 2.35
CA TYR A 186 13.78 -9.31 2.84
C TYR A 186 13.57 -8.75 4.25
N CYS A 187 12.44 -8.10 4.52
CA CYS A 187 12.14 -7.57 5.86
C CYS A 187 12.01 -8.70 6.89
N LEU A 188 11.36 -9.81 6.55
CA LEU A 188 11.24 -10.97 7.44
C LEU A 188 12.60 -11.58 7.78
N VAL A 189 13.49 -11.74 6.79
CA VAL A 189 14.86 -12.22 7.02
C VAL A 189 15.63 -11.27 7.94
N MET A 190 15.57 -9.96 7.68
CA MET A 190 16.29 -8.97 8.49
C MET A 190 15.77 -8.90 9.94
N ILE A 191 14.46 -9.12 10.14
CA ILE A 191 13.86 -9.20 11.48
C ILE A 191 14.23 -10.52 12.18
N ALA A 192 14.11 -11.65 11.49
CA ALA A 192 14.36 -12.98 12.06
C ALA A 192 15.83 -13.19 12.45
N PHE A 193 16.76 -12.65 11.67
CA PHE A 193 18.20 -12.79 11.88
C PHE A 193 18.84 -11.49 12.41
N GLN A 194 18.08 -10.68 13.16
CA GLN A 194 18.53 -9.36 13.63
C GLN A 194 19.84 -9.42 14.45
N GLU A 195 20.01 -10.45 15.28
CA GLU A 195 21.19 -10.61 16.15
C GLU A 195 22.45 -10.96 15.34
N VAL A 196 22.28 -11.66 14.21
CA VAL A 196 23.39 -12.11 13.35
C VAL A 196 23.75 -11.03 12.33
N LEU A 197 22.74 -10.41 11.71
CA LEU A 197 22.93 -9.50 10.58
C LEU A 197 23.19 -8.05 11.00
N ASN A 198 22.90 -7.68 12.25
CA ASN A 198 23.04 -6.32 12.79
C ASN A 198 22.56 -5.24 11.79
N PRO A 199 21.28 -5.28 11.39
CA PRO A 199 20.80 -4.51 10.26
C PRO A 199 20.88 -3.00 10.55
N VAL A 200 21.68 -2.28 9.75
CA VAL A 200 21.96 -0.84 9.97
C VAL A 200 20.70 0.03 9.75
N GLY A 201 19.81 -0.35 8.83
CA GLY A 201 18.66 0.47 8.44
C GLY A 201 19.09 1.77 7.75
N GLY A 202 18.44 2.87 8.09
CA GLY A 202 18.82 4.22 7.67
C GLY A 202 18.53 4.53 6.20
N ALA A 203 19.21 5.54 5.65
CA ALA A 203 19.05 5.94 4.25
C ALA A 203 19.39 4.80 3.26
N PHE A 204 20.37 3.96 3.62
CA PHE A 204 20.78 2.82 2.81
C PHE A 204 19.63 1.83 2.57
N PHE A 205 18.82 1.54 3.58
CA PHE A 205 17.64 0.68 3.43
C PHE A 205 16.68 1.22 2.36
N TYR A 206 16.40 2.53 2.35
CA TYR A 206 15.51 3.14 1.36
C TYR A 206 16.11 3.21 -0.05
N GLN A 207 17.42 3.39 -0.16
CA GLN A 207 18.15 3.28 -1.43
C GLN A 207 18.04 1.85 -1.98
N LEU A 208 18.21 0.84 -1.14
CA LEU A 208 18.08 -0.57 -1.52
C LEU A 208 16.65 -0.89 -1.99
N LEU A 209 15.62 -0.39 -1.30
CA LEU A 209 14.22 -0.53 -1.75
C LEU A 209 14.00 0.07 -3.14
N LEU A 210 14.53 1.27 -3.40
CA LEU A 210 14.43 1.90 -4.72
C LEU A 210 15.20 1.13 -5.80
N ALA A 211 16.39 0.62 -5.47
CA ALA A 211 17.18 -0.21 -6.36
C ALA A 211 16.44 -1.52 -6.71
N MET A 212 15.83 -2.19 -5.72
CA MET A 212 15.01 -3.38 -5.95
C MET A 212 13.80 -3.08 -6.86
N LEU A 213 13.12 -1.94 -6.66
CA LEU A 213 12.02 -1.52 -7.51
C LEU A 213 12.48 -1.21 -8.95
N LEU A 214 13.64 -0.57 -9.11
CA LEU A 214 14.22 -0.28 -10.41
C LEU A 214 14.61 -1.55 -11.15
N ILE A 215 15.34 -2.46 -10.50
CA ILE A 215 15.78 -3.74 -11.07
C ILE A 215 14.57 -4.58 -11.50
N THR A 216 13.57 -4.72 -10.63
CA THR A 216 12.34 -5.45 -10.98
C THR A 216 11.61 -4.80 -12.16
N SER A 217 11.51 -3.47 -12.20
CA SER A 217 10.93 -2.74 -13.34
C SER A 217 11.68 -3.00 -14.65
N LEU A 218 13.01 -2.97 -14.62
CA LEU A 218 13.86 -3.25 -15.78
C LEU A 218 13.71 -4.69 -16.28
N ILE A 219 13.70 -5.68 -15.38
CA ILE A 219 13.51 -7.09 -15.74
C ILE A 219 12.18 -7.29 -16.48
N PHE A 220 11.07 -6.74 -15.96
CA PHE A 220 9.78 -6.87 -16.61
C PHE A 220 9.69 -6.08 -17.93
N LEU A 221 10.40 -4.95 -18.04
CA LEU A 221 10.48 -4.18 -19.28
C LEU A 221 11.25 -4.95 -20.36
N LEU A 222 12.40 -5.54 -20.02
CA LEU A 222 13.18 -6.41 -20.91
C LEU A 222 12.36 -7.62 -21.35
N PHE A 223 11.67 -8.29 -20.42
CA PHE A 223 10.79 -9.42 -20.74
C PHE A 223 9.66 -9.02 -21.71
N ARG A 224 9.14 -7.80 -21.60
CA ARG A 224 8.14 -7.28 -22.56
C ARG A 224 8.75 -7.06 -23.94
N LEU A 225 9.98 -6.54 -24.00
CA LEU A 225 10.68 -6.30 -25.26
C LEU A 225 11.02 -7.61 -25.98
N MET A 226 11.45 -8.65 -25.27
CA MET A 226 11.77 -9.97 -25.85
C MET A 226 10.56 -10.73 -26.41
N LYS A 227 9.35 -10.40 -25.95
CA LYS A 227 8.10 -11.04 -26.41
C LYS A 227 7.43 -10.33 -27.60
N ARG A 228 7.96 -9.17 -28.02
CA ARG A 228 7.53 -8.47 -29.23
C ARG A 228 8.37 -8.95 -30.40
#